data_AF-A0A1X4I889-F1
#
_entry.id   AF-A0A1X4I889-F1
#
_cell.length_a   1.000
_cell.length_b   1.000
_cell.length_c   1.000
_cell.angle_alpha   90.00
_cell.angle_beta   90.00
_cell.angle_gamma   90.00
#
_symmetry.space_group_name_H-M   'P 1'
#
loop_
_entity.id
_entity.type
_entity.pdbx_description
1 polymer ?
#
loop_
_entity_poly.entity_id
_entity_poly.type
_entity_poly.pdbx_seq_one_letter_code
_entity_poly.pdbx_strand_id
1 'polypeptide(L)'
;MTSGLPTSFTAVLVFMVIVVPGLAFELSLRRRSPSRVESPFVETARVVLVGALCTAAATALLIAIREVRPGSLPSPTGLLADSARYVTAHPELTAIGLAAELFAATALALLAVGLVRSPTSGGIQSFDDVWYELLYNDVPADRRPKLVVALKSGGYRVSGFFHTMNTHPEVDRRELVLRGVELFREDQASGDGTWPATYVRLAIPAREIAWLAVSHAALPPVPAPAGGGVPAPARRLLPGDRLRRFQWQAAAAVLVIEAAVLLLAG
;
A
#
# COMPACT_ATOMS: atom_id res chain seq x y z
N MET A 1 -39.69 -7.47 24.29
CA MET A 1 -38.25 -7.79 24.16
C MET A 1 -37.97 -8.06 22.68
N THR A 2 -37.52 -7.06 21.94
CA THR A 2 -37.21 -7.19 20.51
C THR A 2 -35.83 -6.60 20.24
N SER A 3 -34.90 -7.53 19.96
CA SER A 3 -33.69 -7.44 19.14
C SER A 3 -32.77 -6.22 19.30
N GLY A 4 -31.71 -6.39 20.10
CA GLY A 4 -30.55 -5.49 20.20
C GLY A 4 -29.56 -5.58 19.04
N LEU A 5 -30.04 -5.78 17.80
CA LEU A 5 -29.23 -5.59 16.59
C LEU A 5 -29.80 -4.38 15.85
N PRO A 6 -28.96 -3.44 15.38
CA PRO A 6 -29.43 -2.35 14.55
C PRO A 6 -29.82 -2.93 13.17
N THR A 7 -31.04 -3.42 13.05
CA THR A 7 -31.61 -3.97 11.81
C THR A 7 -32.15 -2.88 10.88
N SER A 8 -31.98 -1.60 11.23
CA SER A 8 -32.38 -0.51 10.35
C SER A 8 -31.35 -0.33 9.25
N PHE A 9 -31.84 -0.25 8.01
CA PHE A 9 -31.06 0.08 6.82
C PHE A 9 -30.16 1.31 7.05
N THR A 10 -30.66 2.30 7.80
CA THR A 10 -29.93 3.50 8.20
C THR A 10 -28.66 3.20 8.98
N ALA A 11 -28.69 2.26 9.93
CA ALA A 11 -27.51 1.95 10.73
C ALA A 11 -26.41 1.28 9.89
N VAL A 12 -26.79 0.42 8.95
CA VAL A 12 -25.86 -0.18 7.97
C VAL A 12 -25.22 0.90 7.11
N LEU A 13 -26.01 1.88 6.68
CA LEU A 13 -25.55 2.98 5.84
C LEU A 13 -24.57 3.89 6.59
N VAL A 14 -24.88 4.26 7.84
CA VAL A 14 -23.96 5.02 8.72
C VAL A 14 -22.66 4.24 8.95
N PHE A 15 -22.77 2.93 9.23
CA PHE A 15 -21.60 2.07 9.40
C PHE A 15 -20.73 2.05 8.14
N MET A 16 -21.33 1.93 6.95
CA MET A 16 -20.59 1.95 5.68
C MET A 16 -19.89 3.29 5.43
N VAL A 17 -20.55 4.42 5.70
CA VAL A 17 -19.97 5.77 5.54
C VAL A 17 -18.72 5.95 6.40
N ILE A 18 -18.68 5.33 7.58
CA ILE A 18 -17.52 5.37 8.47
C ILE A 18 -16.46 4.34 8.03
N VAL A 19 -16.85 3.10 7.76
CA VAL A 19 -15.90 1.99 7.58
C VAL A 19 -15.20 2.02 6.23
N VAL A 20 -15.90 2.36 5.16
CA VAL A 20 -15.35 2.38 3.80
C VAL A 20 -14.10 3.29 3.68
N PRO A 21 -14.11 4.57 4.11
CA PRO A 21 -12.91 5.41 4.04
C PRO A 21 -11.77 4.88 4.89
N GLY A 22 -12.06 4.37 6.10
CA GLY A 22 -11.07 3.75 6.97
C GLY A 22 -10.42 2.51 6.36
N LEU A 23 -11.21 1.66 5.72
CA LEU A 23 -10.74 0.47 5.03
C LEU A 23 -9.93 0.84 3.78
N ALA A 24 -10.35 1.86 3.03
CA ALA A 24 -9.62 2.36 1.87
C ALA A 24 -8.23 2.91 2.26
N PHE A 25 -8.14 3.61 3.40
CA PHE A 25 -6.88 4.03 3.99
C PHE A 25 -5.99 2.83 4.33
N GLU A 26 -6.50 1.86 5.09
CA GLU A 26 -5.73 0.70 5.56
C GLU A 26 -5.23 -0.17 4.39
N LEU A 27 -6.10 -0.47 3.41
CA LEU A 27 -5.71 -1.22 2.21
C LEU A 27 -4.65 -0.49 1.39
N SER A 28 -4.71 0.83 1.33
CA SER A 28 -3.71 1.65 0.62
C SER A 28 -2.38 1.73 1.37
N LEU A 29 -2.43 1.78 2.71
CA LEU A 29 -1.26 1.76 3.57
C LEU A 29 -0.53 0.41 3.49
N ARG A 30 -1.27 -0.71 3.54
CA ARG A 30 -0.73 -2.07 3.36
C ARG A 30 -0.07 -2.31 2.01
N ARG A 31 -0.48 -1.60 0.96
CA ARG A 31 0.19 -1.64 -0.35
C ARG A 31 1.54 -0.91 -0.36
N ARG A 32 1.78 0.00 0.58
CA ARG A 32 3.02 0.80 0.66
C ARG A 32 4.07 0.19 1.57
N SER A 33 3.65 -0.43 2.66
CA SER A 33 4.54 -1.05 3.64
C SER A 33 4.14 -2.50 3.84
N PRO A 34 5.08 -3.46 3.86
CA PRO A 34 4.79 -4.82 4.28
C PRO A 34 4.06 -4.78 5.63
N SER A 35 2.91 -5.44 5.70
CA SER A 35 2.02 -5.34 6.86
C SER A 35 2.67 -5.98 8.08
N ARG A 36 2.83 -5.20 9.15
CA ARG A 36 3.02 -5.72 10.51
C ARG A 36 1.80 -6.55 10.90
N VAL A 37 2.01 -7.64 11.63
CA VAL A 37 0.90 -8.35 12.28
C VAL A 37 0.43 -7.49 13.43
N GLU A 38 -0.59 -6.69 13.18
CA GLU A 38 -1.30 -6.01 14.25
C GLU A 38 -2.39 -6.92 14.79
N SER A 39 -2.73 -6.75 16.08
CA SER A 39 -3.90 -7.40 16.64
C SER A 39 -5.15 -6.99 15.84
N PRO A 40 -6.08 -7.92 15.52
CA PRO A 40 -7.33 -7.59 14.83
C PRO A 40 -8.11 -6.45 15.49
N PHE A 41 -7.99 -6.31 16.81
CA PHE A 41 -8.60 -5.22 17.56
C PHE A 41 -8.00 -3.85 17.17
N VAL A 42 -6.67 -3.75 17.06
CA VAL A 42 -5.98 -2.50 16.70
C VAL A 42 -6.26 -2.12 15.26
N GLU A 43 -6.26 -3.09 14.35
CA GLU A 43 -6.60 -2.90 12.94
C GLU A 43 -8.04 -2.36 12.82
N THR A 44 -8.99 -3.00 13.49
CA THR A 44 -10.40 -2.57 13.45
C THR A 44 -10.59 -1.19 14.07
N ALA A 45 -9.96 -0.93 15.23
CA ALA A 45 -10.03 0.37 15.89
C ALA A 45 -9.45 1.49 15.00
N ARG A 46 -8.34 1.23 14.30
CA ARG A 46 -7.73 2.17 13.36
C ARG A 46 -8.64 2.45 12.18
N VAL A 47 -9.22 1.41 11.57
CA VAL A 47 -10.18 1.56 10.46
C VAL A 47 -11.34 2.44 10.88
N VAL A 48 -11.96 2.16 12.03
CA VAL A 48 -13.10 2.96 12.54
C VAL A 48 -12.68 4.40 12.85
N LEU A 49 -11.53 4.60 13.51
CA LEU A 49 -11.06 5.93 13.88
C LEU A 49 -10.72 6.80 12.67
N VAL A 50 -9.92 6.27 11.74
CA VAL A 50 -9.55 6.98 10.50
C VAL A 50 -10.78 7.27 9.66
N GLY A 51 -11.67 6.29 9.55
CA GLY A 51 -12.96 6.45 8.88
C GLY A 51 -13.78 7.59 9.46
N ALA A 52 -13.99 7.58 10.78
CA ALA A 52 -14.74 8.62 11.49
C ALA A 52 -14.12 10.02 11.31
N LEU A 53 -12.79 10.14 11.38
CA LEU A 53 -12.10 11.41 11.18
C LEU A 53 -12.24 11.92 9.74
N CYS A 54 -12.15 11.04 8.75
CA CYS A 54 -12.31 11.42 7.35
C CYS A 54 -13.76 11.81 7.02
N THR A 55 -14.74 11.10 7.58
CA THR A 55 -16.17 11.47 7.49
C THR A 55 -16.40 12.82 8.15
N ALA A 56 -15.91 13.05 9.37
CA ALA A 56 -16.08 14.36 10.03
C ALA A 56 -15.47 15.52 9.22
N ALA A 57 -14.29 15.31 8.63
CA ALA A 57 -13.64 16.30 7.77
C ALA A 57 -14.40 16.53 6.45
N ALA A 58 -14.92 15.46 5.83
CA ALA A 58 -15.76 15.55 4.63
C ALA A 58 -17.07 16.29 4.91
N THR A 59 -17.75 15.96 6.00
CA THR A 59 -18.97 16.65 6.44
C THR A 59 -18.70 18.14 6.63
N ALA A 60 -17.61 18.52 7.31
CA ALA A 60 -17.23 19.92 7.50
C ALA A 60 -16.97 20.63 6.17
N LEU A 61 -16.30 19.96 5.22
CA LEU A 61 -16.03 20.49 3.89
C LEU A 61 -17.33 20.71 3.09
N LEU A 62 -18.26 19.74 3.11
CA LEU A 62 -19.54 19.85 2.41
C LEU A 62 -20.44 20.94 3.01
N ILE A 63 -20.44 21.11 4.33
CA ILE A 63 -21.12 22.23 5.00
C ILE A 63 -20.54 23.56 4.51
N ALA A 64 -19.22 23.70 4.47
CA ALA A 64 -18.58 24.92 3.98
C ALA A 64 -18.90 25.20 2.49
N ILE A 65 -18.92 24.16 1.65
CA ILE A 65 -19.30 24.28 0.23
C ILE A 65 -20.75 24.75 0.09
N ARG A 66 -21.65 24.23 0.92
CA ARG A 66 -23.07 24.60 0.91
C ARG A 66 -23.30 26.07 1.24
N GLU A 67 -22.52 26.66 2.16
CA GLU A 67 -22.62 28.09 2.48
C GLU A 67 -22.30 28.96 1.26
N VAL A 68 -21.40 28.51 0.38
CA VAL A 68 -21.06 29.21 -0.87
C VAL A 68 -22.08 28.95 -1.98
N ARG A 69 -22.67 27.75 -2.03
CA ARG A 69 -23.74 27.39 -2.98
C ARG A 69 -24.95 26.79 -2.26
N PRO A 70 -25.88 27.65 -1.78
CA PRO A 70 -27.10 27.18 -1.17
C PRO A 70 -27.94 26.38 -2.16
N GLY A 71 -28.37 25.18 -1.77
CA GLY A 71 -29.30 24.33 -2.56
C GLY A 71 -28.67 23.17 -3.32
N SER A 72 -27.34 23.13 -3.49
CA SER A 72 -26.65 22.00 -4.14
C SER A 72 -26.47 20.78 -3.21
N LEU A 73 -26.54 20.99 -1.90
CA LEU A 73 -26.31 19.97 -0.87
C LEU A 73 -27.41 19.98 0.21
N PRO A 74 -27.70 18.82 0.85
CA PRO A 74 -28.65 18.71 1.95
C PRO A 74 -28.41 19.70 3.09
N SER A 75 -29.49 20.14 3.72
CA SER A 75 -29.41 21.01 4.88
C SER A 75 -29.03 20.23 6.14
N PRO A 76 -27.85 20.46 6.75
CA PRO A 76 -27.53 19.91 8.06
C PRO A 76 -28.60 20.25 9.10
N THR A 77 -29.11 21.49 9.12
CA THR A 77 -30.17 21.88 10.06
C THR A 77 -31.48 21.14 9.82
N GLY A 78 -31.83 20.88 8.55
CA GLY A 78 -33.03 20.14 8.19
C GLY A 78 -32.92 18.67 8.56
N LEU A 79 -31.76 18.06 8.29
CA LEU A 79 -31.44 16.69 8.66
C LEU A 79 -31.39 16.49 10.18
N LEU A 80 -30.87 17.47 10.94
CA LEU A 80 -30.80 17.40 12.41
C LEU A 80 -32.15 17.64 13.08
N ALA A 81 -33.00 18.49 12.50
CA ALA A 81 -34.31 18.79 13.07
C ALA A 81 -35.32 17.64 12.89
N ASP A 82 -35.42 17.08 11.68
CA ASP A 82 -36.32 15.96 11.37
C ASP A 82 -35.80 15.17 10.16
N SER A 83 -34.84 14.27 10.41
CA SER A 83 -34.17 13.49 9.38
C SER A 83 -35.15 12.68 8.53
N ALA A 84 -36.13 12.03 9.13
CA ALA A 84 -37.08 11.17 8.41
C ALA A 84 -37.94 11.97 7.44
N ARG A 85 -38.48 13.12 7.88
CA ARG A 85 -39.26 13.99 7.03
C ARG A 85 -38.42 14.67 5.97
N TYR A 86 -37.19 15.06 6.30
CA TYR A 86 -36.30 15.72 5.35
C TYR A 86 -35.90 14.78 4.21
N VAL A 87 -35.49 13.55 4.53
CA VAL A 87 -35.08 12.54 3.53
C VAL A 87 -36.24 12.17 2.60
N THR A 88 -37.46 12.07 3.13
CA THR A 88 -38.65 11.79 2.30
C THR A 88 -39.08 12.97 1.45
N ALA A 89 -38.91 14.21 1.93
CA ALA A 89 -39.20 15.42 1.15
C ALA A 89 -38.15 15.70 0.07
N HIS A 90 -36.89 15.29 0.28
CA HIS A 90 -35.77 15.58 -0.62
C HIS A 90 -34.88 14.34 -0.86
N PRO A 91 -35.42 13.26 -1.47
CA PRO A 91 -34.70 12.00 -1.62
C PRO A 91 -33.48 12.11 -2.53
N GLU A 92 -33.60 12.85 -3.64
CA GLU A 92 -32.49 13.04 -4.60
C GLU A 92 -31.33 13.83 -4.00
N LEU A 93 -31.62 14.97 -3.38
CA LEU A 93 -30.62 15.79 -2.69
C LEU A 93 -29.93 14.99 -1.58
N THR A 94 -30.69 14.20 -0.81
CA THR A 94 -30.12 13.34 0.24
C THR A 94 -29.20 12.29 -0.35
N ALA A 95 -29.59 11.62 -1.44
CA ALA A 95 -28.77 10.62 -2.11
C ALA A 95 -27.49 11.22 -2.67
N ILE A 96 -27.56 12.40 -3.32
CA ILE A 96 -26.39 13.13 -3.83
C ILE A 96 -25.47 13.54 -2.68
N GLY A 97 -26.01 14.09 -1.59
CA GLY A 97 -25.22 14.49 -0.43
C GLY A 97 -24.51 13.31 0.23
N LEU A 98 -25.19 12.16 0.35
CA LEU A 98 -24.59 10.94 0.88
C LEU A 98 -23.45 10.42 -0.03
N ALA A 99 -23.67 10.41 -1.35
CA ALA A 99 -22.66 10.00 -2.31
C ALA A 99 -21.44 10.94 -2.28
N ALA A 100 -21.68 12.25 -2.22
CA ALA A 100 -20.65 13.27 -2.10
C ALA A 100 -19.86 13.12 -0.79
N GLU A 101 -20.53 12.84 0.32
CA GLU A 101 -19.89 12.60 1.63
C GLU A 101 -18.97 11.38 1.58
N LEU A 102 -19.48 10.25 1.10
CA LEU A 102 -18.70 9.02 1.01
C LEU A 102 -17.49 9.20 0.08
N PHE A 103 -17.68 9.85 -1.06
CA PHE A 103 -16.62 10.13 -2.01
C PHE A 103 -15.55 11.05 -1.41
N ALA A 104 -15.95 12.17 -0.81
CA ALA A 104 -15.04 13.12 -0.18
C ALA A 104 -14.26 12.48 0.98
N ALA A 105 -14.94 11.73 1.86
CA ALA A 105 -14.30 11.04 2.97
C ALA A 105 -13.27 10.00 2.48
N THR A 106 -13.62 9.23 1.45
CA THR A 106 -12.72 8.24 0.86
C THR A 106 -11.53 8.90 0.17
N ALA A 107 -11.75 10.01 -0.54
CA ALA A 107 -10.67 10.79 -1.14
C ALA A 107 -9.70 11.34 -0.09
N LEU A 108 -10.22 11.95 0.98
CA LEU A 108 -9.41 12.44 2.11
C LEU A 108 -8.59 11.31 2.74
N ALA A 109 -9.20 10.14 2.94
CA ALA A 109 -8.52 8.95 3.44
C ALA A 109 -7.33 8.56 2.54
N LEU A 110 -7.53 8.50 1.22
CA LEU A 110 -6.47 8.17 0.26
C LEU A 110 -5.35 9.23 0.22
N LEU A 111 -5.70 10.50 0.38
CA LEU A 111 -4.73 11.59 0.47
C LEU A 111 -3.92 11.54 1.77
N ALA A 112 -4.57 11.19 2.88
CA ALA A 112 -3.91 11.04 4.18
C ALA A 112 -2.80 9.99 4.14
N VAL A 113 -2.96 8.91 3.35
CA VAL A 113 -1.89 7.92 3.12
C VAL A 113 -0.64 8.58 2.53
N GLY A 114 -0.80 9.60 1.68
CA GLY A 114 0.29 10.42 1.13
C GLY A 114 1.04 11.23 2.18
N LEU A 115 0.35 11.68 3.22
CA LEU A 115 0.90 12.50 4.31
C LEU A 115 1.57 11.65 5.39
N VAL A 116 1.15 10.40 5.56
CA VAL A 116 1.86 9.44 6.40
C VAL A 116 3.22 9.19 5.77
N ARG A 117 4.25 9.84 6.33
CA ARG A 117 5.63 9.59 5.96
C ARG A 117 5.91 8.10 6.17
N SER A 118 6.35 7.41 5.13
CA SER A 118 7.08 6.16 5.34
C SER A 118 8.20 6.49 6.31
N PRO A 119 8.34 5.77 7.44
CA PRO A 119 9.39 6.04 8.41
C PRO A 119 10.73 5.88 7.69
N THR A 120 11.32 7.00 7.28
CA THR A 120 12.70 7.08 6.82
C THR A 120 13.58 6.77 8.01
N SER A 121 14.23 5.60 7.94
CA SER A 121 15.60 5.34 8.42
C SER A 121 16.03 6.10 9.68
N GLY A 122 15.79 5.52 10.86
CA GLY A 122 16.43 5.98 12.10
C GLY A 122 15.72 5.65 13.41
N GLY A 123 14.43 5.27 13.38
CA GLY A 123 13.71 4.80 14.57
C GLY A 123 13.96 3.32 14.82
N ILE A 124 13.82 2.87 16.08
CA ILE A 124 13.83 1.45 16.48
C ILE A 124 12.86 0.68 15.57
N GLN A 125 13.40 0.03 14.54
CA GLN A 125 12.62 -0.72 13.56
C GLN A 125 12.25 -2.06 14.18
N SER A 126 10.96 -2.41 14.10
CA SER A 126 10.51 -3.76 14.43
C SER A 126 11.28 -4.75 13.54
N PHE A 127 11.83 -5.81 14.15
CA PHE A 127 12.62 -6.84 13.48
C PHE A 127 11.94 -7.48 12.25
N ASP A 128 10.61 -7.36 12.14
CA ASP A 128 9.83 -7.89 11.03
C ASP A 128 10.10 -7.24 9.67
N ASP A 129 10.70 -6.04 9.60
CA ASP A 129 10.91 -5.30 8.34
C ASP A 129 12.39 -5.15 7.91
N VAL A 130 13.34 -5.73 8.66
CA VAL A 130 14.79 -5.56 8.39
C VAL A 130 15.18 -6.00 6.98
N TRP A 131 14.58 -7.09 6.48
CA TRP A 131 14.88 -7.58 5.13
C TRP A 131 14.30 -6.66 4.05
N TYR A 132 13.15 -6.03 4.31
CA TYR A 132 12.58 -5.08 3.36
C TYR A 132 13.44 -3.84 3.26
N GLU A 133 13.90 -3.32 4.40
CA GLU A 133 14.80 -2.16 4.44
C GLU A 133 16.09 -2.45 3.65
N LEU A 134 16.75 -3.56 4.00
CA LEU A 134 18.04 -3.97 3.43
C LEU A 134 17.97 -4.32 1.93
N LEU A 135 16.86 -4.89 1.45
CA LEU A 135 16.73 -5.40 0.08
C LEU A 135 15.96 -4.46 -0.87
N TYR A 136 15.25 -3.46 -0.34
CA TYR A 136 14.48 -2.51 -1.15
C TYR A 136 14.80 -1.04 -0.86
N ASN A 137 14.82 -0.62 0.41
CA ASN A 137 14.96 0.80 0.75
C ASN A 137 16.42 1.29 0.75
N ASP A 138 17.34 0.44 1.19
CA ASP A 138 18.77 0.76 1.28
C ASP A 138 19.53 0.55 -0.04
N VAL A 139 18.85 0.06 -1.09
CA VAL A 139 19.45 -0.23 -2.38
C VAL A 139 19.64 1.06 -3.18
N PRO A 140 20.89 1.42 -3.55
CA PRO A 140 21.14 2.55 -4.43
C PRO A 140 20.48 2.37 -5.81
N ALA A 141 19.99 3.46 -6.40
CA ALA A 141 19.22 3.42 -7.64
C ALA A 141 19.96 2.82 -8.86
N ASP A 142 21.29 2.79 -8.84
CA ASP A 142 22.18 2.27 -9.87
C ASP A 142 22.70 0.84 -9.61
N ARG A 143 22.29 0.22 -8.49
CA ARG A 143 22.80 -1.07 -8.04
C ARG A 143 21.71 -2.12 -7.87
N ARG A 144 22.13 -3.38 -7.78
CA ARG A 144 21.28 -4.52 -7.40
C ARG A 144 21.81 -5.20 -6.15
N PRO A 145 20.92 -5.62 -5.23
CA PRO A 145 21.34 -6.40 -4.08
C PRO A 145 21.78 -7.80 -4.54
N LYS A 146 23.06 -8.11 -4.28
CA LYS A 146 23.65 -9.43 -4.38
C LYS A 146 23.74 -10.01 -2.96
N LEU A 147 23.17 -11.19 -2.79
CA LEU A 147 23.01 -11.87 -1.51
C LEU A 147 23.97 -13.04 -1.42
N VAL A 148 24.58 -13.21 -0.26
CA VAL A 148 25.27 -14.43 0.15
C VAL A 148 24.48 -14.99 1.33
N VAL A 149 23.98 -16.20 1.18
CA VAL A 149 23.07 -16.87 2.11
C VAL A 149 23.74 -18.14 2.61
N ALA A 150 23.93 -18.26 3.92
CA ALA A 150 24.36 -19.52 4.53
C ALA A 150 23.15 -20.33 4.99
N LEU A 151 23.15 -21.63 4.70
CA LEU A 151 22.07 -22.53 5.06
C LEU A 151 22.31 -23.19 6.42
N LYS A 152 21.26 -23.41 7.20
CA LYS A 152 21.31 -24.09 8.52
C LYS A 152 21.72 -25.55 8.44
N SER A 153 21.45 -26.21 7.31
CA SER A 153 21.88 -27.58 7.05
C SER A 153 23.41 -27.77 7.07
N GLY A 154 24.17 -26.66 7.09
CA GLY A 154 25.62 -26.67 7.21
C GLY A 154 26.30 -27.00 5.88
N GLY A 155 27.50 -26.48 5.68
CA GLY A 155 28.37 -26.89 4.58
C GLY A 155 28.09 -26.24 3.22
N TYR A 156 27.01 -25.49 3.04
CA TYR A 156 26.74 -24.79 1.77
C TYR A 156 26.36 -23.32 1.97
N ARG A 157 26.88 -22.46 1.08
CA ARG A 157 26.52 -21.06 0.93
C ARG A 157 26.02 -20.83 -0.48
N VAL A 158 24.99 -20.00 -0.63
CA VAL A 158 24.42 -19.63 -1.92
C VAL A 158 24.69 -18.14 -2.16
N SER A 159 25.25 -17.80 -3.31
CA SER A 159 25.34 -16.42 -3.81
C SER A 159 24.34 -16.22 -4.94
N GLY A 160 23.74 -15.06 -5.04
CA GLY A 160 22.92 -14.71 -6.19
C GLY A 160 22.36 -13.31 -6.10
N PHE A 161 21.74 -12.83 -7.18
CA PHE A 161 21.04 -11.56 -7.17
C PHE A 161 19.65 -11.73 -6.59
N PHE A 162 19.28 -10.86 -5.66
CA PHE A 162 17.92 -10.81 -5.14
C PHE A 162 16.93 -10.61 -6.28
N HIS A 163 15.87 -11.42 -6.29
CA HIS A 163 14.80 -11.30 -7.26
C HIS A 163 13.49 -10.82 -6.62
N THR A 164 13.02 -11.54 -5.61
CA THR A 164 11.78 -11.25 -4.89
C THR A 164 11.78 -11.99 -3.56
N MET A 165 10.91 -11.57 -2.66
CA MET A 165 10.58 -12.28 -1.42
C MET A 165 9.07 -12.32 -1.28
N ASN A 166 8.50 -13.34 -0.63
CA ASN A 166 7.12 -13.24 -0.16
C ASN A 166 7.04 -12.32 1.09
N THR A 167 5.86 -11.79 1.38
CA THR A 167 5.65 -10.88 2.53
C THR A 167 4.91 -11.59 3.65
N HIS A 168 5.23 -12.87 3.90
CA HIS A 168 4.57 -13.62 4.96
C HIS A 168 4.90 -12.97 6.32
N PRO A 169 3.91 -12.76 7.20
CA PRO A 169 4.13 -12.12 8.50
C PRO A 169 5.16 -12.85 9.36
N GLU A 170 4.98 -14.16 9.56
CA GLU A 170 5.95 -15.02 10.24
C GLU A 170 7.24 -15.13 9.43
N VAL A 171 8.36 -14.70 10.02
CA VAL A 171 9.68 -14.71 9.37
C VAL A 171 10.06 -16.10 8.86
N ASP A 172 9.81 -17.16 9.63
CA ASP A 172 10.18 -18.54 9.28
C ASP A 172 9.46 -19.09 8.03
N ARG A 173 8.32 -18.50 7.66
CA ARG A 173 7.56 -18.85 6.45
C ARG A 173 7.89 -17.95 5.27
N ARG A 174 8.82 -17.00 5.44
CA ARG A 174 9.27 -16.17 4.33
C ARG A 174 10.12 -16.99 3.37
N GLU A 175 10.08 -16.65 2.11
CA GLU A 175 10.84 -17.29 1.04
C GLU A 175 11.58 -16.24 0.24
N LEU A 176 12.89 -16.42 0.11
CA LEU A 176 13.79 -15.56 -0.62
C LEU A 176 14.08 -16.18 -1.98
N VAL A 177 13.83 -15.45 -3.07
CA VAL A 177 14.13 -15.93 -4.42
C VAL A 177 15.36 -15.22 -4.96
N LEU A 178 16.37 -16.01 -5.32
CA LEU A 178 17.61 -15.56 -5.96
C LEU A 178 17.61 -15.87 -7.46
N ARG A 179 18.37 -15.10 -8.24
CA ARG A 179 18.67 -15.30 -9.67
C ARG A 179 20.18 -15.34 -9.89
N GLY A 180 20.61 -16.05 -10.94
CA GLY A 180 22.04 -16.17 -11.28
C GLY A 180 22.81 -16.75 -10.10
N VAL A 181 22.40 -17.96 -9.71
CA VAL A 181 22.75 -18.56 -8.43
C VAL A 181 24.06 -19.32 -8.54
N GLU A 182 24.95 -19.11 -7.57
CA GLU A 182 26.23 -19.79 -7.41
C GLU A 182 26.21 -20.51 -6.05
N LEU A 183 26.56 -21.80 -6.01
CA LEU A 183 26.66 -22.55 -4.75
C LEU A 183 28.15 -22.72 -4.38
N PHE A 184 28.46 -22.49 -3.11
CA PHE A 184 29.77 -22.68 -2.52
C PHE A 184 29.65 -23.75 -1.45
N ARG A 185 30.61 -24.65 -1.39
CA ARG A 185 30.77 -25.51 -0.23
C ARG A 185 31.71 -24.81 0.75
N GLU A 186 31.40 -24.85 2.04
CA GLU A 186 32.13 -24.11 3.08
C GLU A 186 33.60 -24.54 3.23
N ASP A 187 33.91 -25.77 2.83
CA ASP A 187 35.26 -26.35 2.79
C ASP A 187 36.09 -25.91 1.56
N GLN A 188 35.48 -25.24 0.58
CA GLN A 188 36.14 -24.72 -0.62
C GLN A 188 36.04 -23.20 -0.67
N ALA A 189 37.15 -22.53 -0.35
CA ALA A 189 37.28 -21.07 -0.43
C ALA A 189 37.12 -20.49 -1.86
N SER A 190 37.07 -21.34 -2.89
CA SER A 190 36.77 -20.97 -4.27
C SER A 190 36.08 -22.14 -4.95
N GLY A 191 34.88 -21.88 -5.46
CA GLY A 191 33.95 -22.91 -5.90
C GLY A 191 34.41 -23.64 -7.15
N ASP A 192 34.67 -24.94 -7.01
CA ASP A 192 34.65 -25.90 -8.12
C ASP A 192 33.34 -26.72 -8.14
N GLY A 193 32.41 -26.41 -7.23
CA GLY A 193 31.06 -26.96 -7.19
C GLY A 193 30.10 -26.25 -8.14
N THR A 194 30.47 -26.08 -9.41
CA THR A 194 29.57 -25.54 -10.44
C THR A 194 28.36 -26.48 -10.58
N TRP A 195 27.20 -26.05 -10.10
CA TRP A 195 25.94 -26.69 -10.50
C TRP A 195 25.81 -26.62 -12.02
N PRO A 196 25.13 -27.58 -12.66
CA PRO A 196 24.76 -27.42 -14.06
C PRO A 196 24.05 -26.06 -14.21
N ALA A 197 24.46 -25.28 -15.21
CA ALA A 197 24.09 -23.88 -15.46
C ALA A 197 22.58 -23.62 -15.69
N THR A 198 21.73 -24.57 -15.31
CA THR A 198 20.32 -24.69 -15.65
C THR A 198 19.40 -24.03 -14.61
N TYR A 199 19.85 -23.84 -13.36
CA TYR A 199 19.00 -23.20 -12.35
C TYR A 199 19.04 -21.68 -12.45
N VAL A 200 18.06 -21.14 -13.15
CA VAL A 200 17.90 -19.68 -13.33
C VAL A 200 17.44 -18.99 -12.04
N ARG A 201 16.78 -19.72 -11.13
CA ARG A 201 16.22 -19.21 -9.86
C ARG A 201 16.29 -20.24 -8.75
N LEU A 202 16.53 -19.78 -7.52
CA LEU A 202 16.45 -20.60 -6.30
C LEU A 202 15.55 -19.92 -5.28
N ALA A 203 14.57 -20.64 -4.73
CA ALA A 203 13.76 -20.21 -3.60
C ALA A 203 14.32 -20.83 -2.32
N ILE A 204 14.65 -20.00 -1.33
CA ILE A 204 15.20 -20.41 -0.04
C ILE A 204 14.22 -19.99 1.06
N PRO A 205 13.62 -20.92 1.81
CA PRO A 205 12.80 -20.57 2.95
C PRO A 205 13.67 -19.98 4.07
N ALA A 206 13.19 -18.93 4.72
CA ALA A 206 13.89 -18.18 5.74
C ALA A 206 14.27 -19.04 6.96
N ARG A 207 13.43 -20.04 7.30
CA ARG A 207 13.77 -21.01 8.35
C ARG A 207 15.03 -21.81 8.07
N GLU A 208 15.48 -21.91 6.82
CA GLU A 208 16.72 -22.59 6.42
C GLU A 208 17.92 -21.63 6.36
N ILE A 209 17.70 -20.33 6.53
CA ILE A 209 18.78 -19.33 6.49
C ILE A 209 19.40 -19.21 7.88
N ALA A 210 20.69 -19.50 7.97
CA ALA A 210 21.47 -19.31 9.19
C ALA A 210 21.85 -17.83 9.35
N TRP A 211 22.34 -17.22 8.27
CA TRP A 211 22.63 -15.80 8.15
C TRP A 211 22.62 -15.37 6.68
N LEU A 212 22.48 -14.07 6.45
CA LEU A 212 22.53 -13.46 5.13
C LEU A 212 23.45 -12.24 5.14
N ALA A 213 24.21 -12.05 4.07
CA ALA A 213 25.02 -10.87 3.83
C ALA A 213 24.60 -10.22 2.51
N VAL A 214 24.51 -8.89 2.51
CA VAL A 214 24.06 -8.11 1.35
C VAL A 214 25.19 -7.23 0.87
N SER A 215 25.43 -7.29 -0.43
CA SER A 215 26.35 -6.42 -1.14
C SER A 215 25.60 -5.76 -2.30
N HIS A 216 26.03 -4.56 -2.68
CA HIS A 216 25.42 -3.82 -3.79
C HIS A 216 26.34 -3.86 -4.99
N ALA A 217 26.01 -4.71 -5.95
CA ALA A 217 26.75 -4.83 -7.20
C ALA A 217 26.19 -3.84 -8.23
N ALA A 218 27.08 -3.30 -9.07
CA ALA A 218 26.67 -2.45 -10.19
C ALA A 218 25.73 -3.23 -11.12
N LEU A 219 24.71 -2.56 -11.67
CA LEU A 219 23.97 -3.15 -12.79
C LEU A 219 24.96 -3.43 -13.93
N PRO A 220 24.91 -4.62 -14.57
CA PRO A 220 25.60 -4.79 -15.83
C PRO A 220 25.10 -3.71 -16.80
N PRO A 221 25.99 -3.04 -17.55
CA PRO A 221 25.58 -2.04 -18.52
C PRO A 221 24.58 -2.70 -19.46
N VAL A 222 23.41 -2.07 -19.62
CA VAL A 222 22.43 -2.55 -20.61
C VAL A 222 23.16 -2.51 -21.95
N PRO A 223 23.39 -3.66 -22.63
CA PRO A 223 24.05 -3.64 -23.91
C PRO A 223 23.24 -2.71 -24.81
N ALA A 224 23.92 -1.71 -25.39
CA ALA A 224 23.29 -0.83 -26.35
C ALA A 224 22.63 -1.71 -27.41
N PRO A 225 21.35 -1.49 -27.77
CA PRO A 225 20.66 -2.33 -28.73
C PRO A 225 21.48 -2.34 -30.02
N ALA A 226 22.03 -3.50 -30.36
CA ALA A 226 22.79 -3.72 -31.57
C ALA A 226 21.82 -3.72 -32.75
N GLY A 227 21.53 -2.53 -33.29
CA GLY A 227 20.82 -2.35 -34.56
C GLY A 227 19.31 -2.60 -34.52
N GLY A 228 18.55 -1.61 -35.01
CA GLY A 228 17.29 -1.83 -35.70
C GLY A 228 16.14 -2.52 -34.95
N GLY A 229 15.45 -1.75 -34.10
CA GLY A 229 13.98 -1.78 -34.06
C GLY A 229 13.28 -3.05 -33.59
N VAL A 230 13.30 -3.32 -32.27
CA VAL A 230 12.08 -3.68 -31.52
C VAL A 230 12.24 -3.11 -30.11
N PRO A 231 11.37 -2.21 -29.63
CA PRO A 231 11.41 -1.82 -28.22
C PRO A 231 11.03 -3.04 -27.37
N ALA A 232 12.03 -3.71 -26.78
CA ALA A 232 11.79 -4.67 -25.72
C ALA A 232 11.01 -3.97 -24.60
N PRO A 233 10.00 -4.62 -23.97
CA PRO A 233 9.26 -4.01 -22.88
C PRO A 233 10.21 -3.85 -21.70
N ALA A 234 10.82 -2.67 -21.60
CA ALA A 234 11.51 -2.21 -20.43
C ALA A 234 10.45 -2.05 -19.34
N ARG A 235 10.10 -3.13 -18.64
CA ARG A 235 9.54 -3.05 -17.30
C ARG A 235 10.67 -2.71 -16.34
N ARG A 236 11.28 -1.56 -16.62
CA ARG A 236 12.04 -0.74 -15.70
C ARG A 236 11.04 -0.36 -14.61
N LEU A 237 11.07 -1.05 -13.47
CA LEU A 237 10.61 -0.46 -12.22
C LEU A 237 11.62 0.64 -11.86
N LEU A 238 11.57 1.75 -12.61
CA LEU A 238 12.36 2.94 -12.30
C LEU A 238 11.84 3.53 -10.98
N PRO A 239 12.66 4.32 -10.26
CA PRO A 239 12.20 5.20 -9.18
C PRO A 239 11.00 6.09 -9.59
N GLY A 240 10.78 6.28 -10.90
CA GLY A 240 9.59 6.89 -11.48
C GLY A 240 8.26 6.18 -11.18
N ASP A 241 8.26 4.92 -10.73
CA ASP A 241 7.03 4.28 -10.24
C ASP A 241 6.56 4.82 -8.88
N ARG A 242 7.47 5.39 -8.06
CA ARG A 242 7.05 6.20 -6.90
C ARG A 242 6.37 7.50 -7.35
N LEU A 243 6.87 8.13 -8.41
CA LEU A 243 6.27 9.33 -9.02
C LEU A 243 4.93 9.02 -9.72
N ARG A 244 4.80 7.91 -10.44
CA ARG A 244 3.52 7.47 -11.04
C ARG A 244 2.46 7.14 -9.98
N ARG A 245 2.85 6.53 -8.85
CA ARG A 245 1.94 6.31 -7.71
C ARG A 245 1.47 7.63 -7.08
N PHE A 246 2.33 8.64 -7.03
CA PHE A 246 1.95 10.01 -6.65
C PHE A 246 1.07 10.68 -7.71
N GLN A 247 1.32 10.46 -9.01
CA GLN A 247 0.53 11.04 -10.09
C GLN A 247 -0.92 10.54 -10.09
N TRP A 248 -1.20 9.27 -9.78
CA TRP A 248 -2.58 8.80 -9.65
C TRP A 248 -3.29 9.39 -8.42
N GLN A 249 -2.57 9.62 -7.31
CA GLN A 249 -3.16 10.26 -6.14
C GLN A 249 -3.37 11.77 -6.35
N ALA A 250 -2.44 12.44 -7.01
CA ALA A 250 -2.58 13.83 -7.42
C ALA A 250 -3.69 13.97 -8.47
N ALA A 251 -3.79 13.05 -9.43
CA ALA A 251 -4.88 13.00 -10.40
C ALA A 251 -6.22 12.68 -9.73
N ALA A 252 -6.25 11.82 -8.71
CA ALA A 252 -7.45 11.58 -7.91
C ALA A 252 -7.82 12.81 -7.08
N ALA A 253 -6.85 13.53 -6.49
CA ALA A 253 -7.08 14.79 -5.79
C ALA A 253 -7.63 15.86 -6.74
N VAL A 254 -7.03 15.99 -7.92
CA VAL A 254 -7.46 16.91 -8.97
C VAL A 254 -8.84 16.52 -9.48
N LEU A 255 -9.13 15.23 -9.67
CA LEU A 255 -10.48 14.74 -10.02
C LEU A 255 -11.48 14.99 -8.90
N VAL A 256 -11.08 14.96 -7.63
CA VAL A 256 -11.97 15.29 -6.50
C VAL A 256 -12.25 16.79 -6.50
N ILE A 257 -11.24 17.62 -6.76
CA ILE A 257 -11.39 19.07 -6.91
C ILE A 257 -12.21 19.40 -8.15
N GLU A 258 -11.97 18.75 -9.29
CA GLU A 258 -12.71 18.95 -10.54
C GLU A 258 -14.13 18.43 -10.46
N ALA A 259 -14.37 17.26 -9.85
CA ALA A 259 -15.71 16.75 -9.61
C ALA A 259 -16.47 17.65 -8.64
N ALA A 260 -15.80 18.17 -7.60
CA ALA A 260 -16.36 19.22 -6.76
C ALA A 260 -16.67 20.46 -7.60
N VAL A 261 -15.75 20.94 -8.46
CA VAL A 261 -15.93 22.11 -9.34
C VAL A 261 -17.04 21.89 -10.39
N LEU A 262 -17.23 20.68 -10.91
CA LEU A 262 -18.27 20.32 -11.87
C LEU A 262 -19.65 20.18 -11.20
N LEU A 263 -19.72 19.58 -10.01
CA LEU A 263 -20.90 19.62 -9.15
C LEU A 263 -21.25 21.05 -8.71
N LEU A 264 -20.28 21.94 -8.75
CA LEU A 264 -20.41 23.36 -8.48
C LEU A 264 -20.81 24.15 -9.74
N ALA A 265 -20.55 23.66 -10.96
CA ALA A 265 -20.80 24.39 -12.21
C ALA A 265 -22.16 24.10 -12.87
N GLY A 266 -22.87 23.07 -12.42
CA GLY A 266 -24.27 22.78 -12.77
C GLY A 266 -25.23 23.25 -11.70
#